data_AF-A0A7W1D6I2-F1
#
_entry.id   AF-A0A7W1D6I2-F1
#
_cell.length_a   1.000
_cell.length_b   1.000
_cell.length_c   1.000
_cell.angle_alpha   90.00
_cell.angle_beta   90.00
_cell.angle_gamma   90.00
#
_symmetry.space_group_name_H-M   'P 1'
#
loop_
_entity.id
_entity.type
_entity.pdbx_description
1 polymer ?
#
loop_
_entity_poly.entity_id
_entity_poly.type
_entity_poly.pdbx_seq_one_letter_code
_entity_poly.pdbx_strand_id
1 'polypeptide(L)'
;MPFDKIEDAIAHIGEGRMVIVVDDEDRENEGDLIFAAEKVTSQHIAFMVRHTSGLITVPMEAERLEELHLPPMASHNTEFMGTAFTISVDARAGTTTGISAADRASTIRALVDPITKPADLARPGHIFPLRYTEGGVLRRTGHTEAAVDLARLAGLYPAGVICELVNEDGSMARLPVLERFAAQHDILIVSIADLIAYRRRSEKLVHRVTEARIPTSHGVFRAVAYESHDGRTHMALVAGEPAGKQNVLVRVHSECFTGDVLGSIRCDCGLQLSDALGKIQEQGEGVLVYIRGHEGRGIGLRHKVEAYALQDGGLDTVEANIELGFPPDARDYGVGAQILGDLGITTMRFLTNNPTKRAGLEGYGLEIVERVPLETAPNPENLRYLQTKKEKMGHLLEAFVTAPETVLTAGDVEVAHEPAGEGEGTA
;
A
#
# COMPACT_ATOMS: atom_id res chain seq x y z
N MET A 1 -3.27 -23.10 5.66
CA MET A 1 -2.86 -22.80 7.07
C MET A 1 -2.55 -21.30 7.16
N PRO A 2 -2.39 -20.67 8.34
CA PRO A 2 -1.74 -19.35 8.34
C PRO A 2 -0.33 -19.50 7.77
N PHE A 3 0.12 -18.53 6.97
CA PHE A 3 1.49 -18.46 6.49
C PHE A 3 2.50 -18.36 7.64
N ASP A 4 3.76 -18.70 7.36
CA ASP A 4 4.84 -18.55 8.33
C ASP A 4 5.13 -17.07 8.62
N LYS A 5 5.79 -16.80 9.75
CA LYS A 5 6.13 -15.42 10.11
C LYS A 5 7.26 -14.90 9.24
N ILE A 6 7.15 -13.64 8.85
CA ILE A 6 8.21 -12.95 8.09
C ILE A 6 9.53 -12.92 8.85
N GLU A 7 9.52 -12.79 10.17
CA GLU A 7 10.72 -12.90 11.01
C GLU A 7 11.47 -14.22 10.80
N ASP A 8 10.74 -15.34 10.73
CA ASP A 8 11.32 -16.67 10.56
C ASP A 8 11.89 -16.83 9.14
N ALA A 9 11.19 -16.29 8.14
CA ALA A 9 11.68 -16.25 6.76
C ALA A 9 12.96 -15.40 6.60
N ILE A 10 13.04 -14.23 7.27
CA ILE A 10 14.24 -13.40 7.28
C ILE A 10 15.42 -14.17 7.89
N ALA A 11 15.20 -14.88 9.00
CA ALA A 11 16.24 -15.70 9.62
C ALA A 11 16.70 -16.84 8.70
N HIS A 12 15.76 -17.55 8.06
CA HIS A 12 16.06 -18.62 7.08
C HIS A 12 16.89 -18.11 5.90
N ILE A 13 16.52 -16.96 5.33
CA ILE A 13 17.27 -16.31 4.25
C ILE A 13 18.68 -15.93 4.73
N GLY A 14 18.81 -15.41 5.96
CA GLY A 14 20.09 -15.08 6.59
C GLY A 14 21.03 -16.29 6.70
N GLU A 15 20.48 -17.47 6.97
CA GLU A 15 21.20 -18.75 7.01
C GLU A 15 21.50 -19.33 5.61
N GLY A 16 21.01 -18.70 4.54
CA GLY A 16 21.17 -19.16 3.16
C GLY A 16 20.17 -20.24 2.74
N ARG A 17 19.08 -20.44 3.51
CA ARG A 17 17.99 -21.35 3.14
C ARG A 17 17.03 -20.68 2.16
N MET A 18 16.25 -21.50 1.46
CA MET A 18 15.18 -21.03 0.59
C MET A 18 13.89 -20.80 1.38
N VAL A 19 13.05 -19.90 0.88
CA VAL A 19 11.65 -19.72 1.29
C VAL A 19 10.77 -19.72 0.05
N ILE A 20 9.50 -20.06 0.22
CA ILE A 20 8.48 -19.86 -0.83
C ILE A 20 7.79 -18.54 -0.53
N VAL A 21 7.71 -17.67 -1.54
CA VAL A 21 6.93 -16.44 -1.47
C VAL A 21 5.77 -16.55 -2.45
N VAL A 22 4.55 -16.27 -1.95
CA VAL A 22 3.33 -16.21 -2.78
C VAL A 22 2.83 -14.79 -2.90
N ASP A 23 2.26 -14.46 -4.07
CA ASP A 23 1.54 -13.22 -4.30
C ASP A 23 0.01 -13.39 -4.20
N ASP A 24 -0.73 -12.30 -4.39
CA ASP A 24 -2.20 -12.30 -4.28
C ASP A 24 -2.86 -13.10 -5.42
N GLU A 25 -4.03 -13.69 -5.14
CA GLU A 25 -4.80 -14.50 -6.11
C GLU A 25 -5.16 -13.73 -7.40
N ASP A 26 -5.30 -12.41 -7.30
CA ASP A 26 -5.66 -11.51 -8.41
C ASP A 26 -4.44 -10.97 -9.17
N ARG A 27 -3.21 -11.39 -8.80
CA ARG A 27 -1.96 -11.01 -9.48
C ARG A 27 -1.46 -12.17 -10.36
N GLU A 28 -0.38 -12.86 -10.00
CA GLU A 28 0.10 -14.06 -10.72
C GLU A 28 -0.52 -15.34 -10.10
N ASN A 29 -0.84 -15.30 -8.80
CA ASN A 29 -1.32 -16.42 -7.99
C ASN A 29 -0.30 -17.58 -7.92
N GLU A 30 0.98 -17.23 -7.95
CA GLU A 30 2.11 -18.16 -8.10
C GLU A 30 2.98 -18.18 -6.83
N GLY A 31 3.89 -19.14 -6.77
CA GLY A 31 4.85 -19.27 -5.69
C GLY A 31 6.26 -19.43 -6.21
N ASP A 32 7.15 -18.54 -5.76
CA ASP A 32 8.55 -18.54 -6.13
C ASP A 32 9.41 -19.13 -5.01
N LEU A 33 10.37 -19.98 -5.38
CA LEU A 33 11.49 -20.27 -4.49
C LEU A 33 12.42 -19.06 -4.48
N ILE A 34 12.71 -18.55 -3.29
CA ILE A 34 13.53 -17.36 -3.08
C ILE A 34 14.67 -17.66 -2.10
N PHE A 35 15.89 -17.24 -2.42
CA PHE A 35 16.99 -17.15 -1.46
C PHE A 35 17.93 -15.98 -1.78
N ALA A 36 18.79 -15.60 -0.83
CA ALA A 36 19.75 -14.51 -1.02
C ALA A 36 20.88 -14.89 -2.00
N ALA A 37 21.13 -14.05 -3.00
CA ALA A 37 22.09 -14.34 -4.06
C ALA A 37 23.53 -14.53 -3.55
N GLU A 38 23.94 -13.80 -2.51
CA GLU A 38 25.28 -13.98 -1.91
C GLU A 38 25.49 -15.35 -1.24
N LYS A 39 24.42 -16.08 -0.91
CA LYS A 39 24.46 -17.42 -0.31
C LYS A 39 24.39 -18.54 -1.34
N VAL A 40 24.45 -18.23 -2.64
CA VAL A 40 24.26 -19.21 -3.71
C VAL A 40 25.28 -20.36 -3.65
N THR A 41 24.76 -21.57 -3.83
CA THR A 41 25.54 -22.80 -4.00
C THR A 41 25.07 -23.53 -5.25
N SER A 42 25.89 -24.44 -5.77
CA SER A 42 25.46 -25.32 -6.86
C SER A 42 24.29 -26.22 -6.47
N GLN A 43 24.16 -26.56 -5.18
CA GLN A 43 23.04 -27.33 -4.65
C GLN A 43 21.73 -26.54 -4.68
N HIS A 44 21.77 -25.23 -4.37
CA HIS A 44 20.61 -24.37 -4.53
C HIS A 44 20.10 -24.36 -5.97
N ILE A 45 21.01 -24.16 -6.92
CA ILE A 45 20.64 -24.11 -8.34
C ILE A 45 20.16 -25.47 -8.85
N ALA A 46 20.80 -26.56 -8.44
CA ALA A 46 20.35 -27.91 -8.81
C ALA A 46 18.95 -28.20 -8.26
N PHE A 47 18.66 -27.78 -7.03
CA PHE A 47 17.34 -27.93 -6.41
C PHE A 47 16.28 -27.11 -7.15
N MET A 48 16.53 -25.82 -7.41
CA MET A 48 15.61 -24.98 -8.19
C MET A 48 15.29 -25.61 -9.54
N VAL A 49 16.31 -25.94 -10.33
CA VAL A 49 16.12 -26.53 -11.67
C VAL A 49 15.29 -27.80 -11.66
N ARG A 50 15.35 -28.59 -10.58
CA ARG A 50 14.59 -29.83 -10.45
C ARG A 50 13.10 -29.57 -10.20
N HIS A 51 12.74 -28.45 -9.60
CA HIS A 51 11.41 -28.20 -9.03
C HIS A 51 10.70 -26.95 -9.58
N THR A 52 11.39 -26.12 -10.34
CA THR A 52 10.86 -24.85 -10.89
C THR A 52 10.82 -24.85 -12.41
N SER A 53 10.34 -23.74 -12.99
CA SER A 53 10.32 -23.48 -14.45
C SER A 53 11.71 -23.59 -15.10
N GLY A 54 12.77 -23.43 -14.31
CA GLY A 54 14.17 -23.41 -14.77
C GLY A 54 14.64 -22.05 -15.26
N LEU A 55 13.75 -21.05 -15.35
CA LEU A 55 14.09 -19.66 -15.67
C LEU A 55 14.64 -18.95 -14.43
N ILE A 56 15.91 -19.21 -14.12
CA ILE A 56 16.53 -18.63 -12.92
C ILE A 56 16.82 -17.16 -13.14
N THR A 57 16.22 -16.32 -12.31
CA THR A 57 16.39 -14.88 -12.35
C THR A 57 17.06 -14.35 -11.08
N VAL A 58 17.70 -13.18 -11.19
CA VAL A 58 18.45 -12.55 -10.10
C VAL A 58 17.96 -11.12 -9.89
N PRO A 59 16.94 -10.91 -9.05
CA PRO A 59 16.53 -9.58 -8.61
C PRO A 59 17.67 -8.85 -7.92
N MET A 60 17.97 -7.63 -8.35
CA MET A 60 19.02 -6.80 -7.75
C MET A 60 18.80 -5.30 -7.99
N GLU A 61 19.51 -4.48 -7.23
CA GLU A 61 19.40 -3.02 -7.29
C GLU A 61 19.84 -2.44 -8.64
N ALA A 62 19.16 -1.35 -9.02
CA ALA A 62 19.42 -0.61 -10.25
C ALA A 62 20.88 -0.17 -10.40
N GLU A 63 21.49 0.32 -9.31
CA GLU A 63 22.88 0.78 -9.28
C GLU A 63 23.83 -0.35 -9.71
N ARG A 64 23.64 -1.56 -9.19
CA ARG A 64 24.49 -2.70 -9.52
C ARG A 64 24.35 -3.14 -10.98
N LEU A 65 23.14 -3.10 -11.53
CA LEU A 65 22.91 -3.37 -12.96
C LEU A 65 23.59 -2.32 -13.84
N GLU A 66 23.60 -1.07 -13.41
CA GLU A 66 24.27 0.04 -14.10
C GLU A 66 25.80 -0.11 -14.04
N GLU A 67 26.39 -0.43 -12.89
CA GLU A 67 27.82 -0.74 -12.74
C GLU A 67 28.29 -1.87 -13.68
N LEU A 68 27.45 -2.89 -13.84
CA LEU A 68 27.73 -4.07 -14.66
C LEU A 68 27.35 -3.89 -16.14
N HIS A 69 26.86 -2.71 -16.54
CA HIS A 69 26.34 -2.42 -17.88
C HIS A 69 25.33 -3.48 -18.37
N LEU A 70 24.28 -3.70 -17.58
CA LEU A 70 23.20 -4.64 -17.87
C LEU A 70 21.91 -3.88 -18.22
N PRO A 71 21.76 -3.40 -19.47
CA PRO A 71 20.56 -2.68 -19.89
C PRO A 71 19.33 -3.61 -19.92
N PRO A 72 18.12 -3.03 -19.93
CA PRO A 72 16.89 -3.78 -20.20
C PRO A 72 16.98 -4.62 -21.47
N MET A 73 16.40 -5.82 -21.45
CA MET A 73 16.43 -6.73 -22.60
C MET A 73 15.56 -6.21 -23.76
N ALA A 74 14.46 -5.54 -23.45
CA ALA A 74 13.55 -4.92 -24.41
C ALA A 74 13.60 -3.39 -24.28
N SER A 75 13.60 -2.69 -25.41
CA SER A 75 13.54 -1.22 -25.44
C SER A 75 12.19 -0.68 -24.97
N HIS A 76 11.12 -1.47 -25.14
CA HIS A 76 9.78 -1.20 -24.63
C HIS A 76 9.25 -2.48 -24.00
N ASN A 77 9.00 -2.45 -22.69
CA ASN A 77 8.47 -3.61 -21.98
C ASN A 77 6.95 -3.72 -22.19
N THR A 78 6.52 -4.79 -22.86
CA THR A 78 5.11 -5.11 -23.12
C THR A 78 4.65 -6.36 -22.36
N GLU A 79 5.47 -6.86 -21.44
CA GLU A 79 5.09 -7.97 -20.55
C GLU A 79 3.95 -7.52 -19.64
N PHE A 80 3.00 -8.41 -19.38
CA PHE A 80 1.74 -8.11 -18.73
C PHE A 80 1.94 -7.56 -17.30
N MET A 81 2.87 -8.15 -16.55
CA MET A 81 3.23 -7.71 -15.19
C MET A 81 4.40 -6.72 -15.14
N GLY A 82 4.91 -6.32 -16.31
CA GLY A 82 6.03 -5.40 -16.46
C GLY A 82 7.34 -5.90 -15.86
N THR A 83 7.58 -7.21 -15.77
CA THR A 83 8.80 -7.77 -15.18
C THR A 83 10.05 -7.23 -15.88
N ALA A 84 10.94 -6.62 -15.09
CA ALA A 84 12.02 -5.77 -15.60
C ALA A 84 13.29 -6.57 -15.93
N PHE A 85 13.21 -7.44 -16.94
CA PHE A 85 14.35 -8.22 -17.43
C PHE A 85 15.47 -7.35 -18.00
N THR A 86 16.70 -7.64 -17.59
CA THR A 86 17.91 -7.18 -18.28
C THR A 86 18.43 -8.25 -19.24
N ILE A 87 19.41 -7.90 -20.06
CA ILE A 87 20.09 -8.89 -20.90
C ILE A 87 20.67 -10.05 -20.07
N SER A 88 20.59 -11.27 -20.58
CA SER A 88 21.12 -12.44 -19.86
C SER A 88 22.64 -12.47 -19.85
N VAL A 89 23.21 -13.09 -18.82
CA VAL A 89 24.66 -13.13 -18.61
C VAL A 89 25.16 -14.49 -18.12
N ASP A 90 26.45 -14.74 -18.36
CA ASP A 90 27.24 -15.77 -17.71
C ASP A 90 28.55 -15.17 -17.19
N ALA A 91 29.08 -15.69 -16.07
CA ALA A 91 30.47 -15.44 -15.72
C ALA A 91 31.39 -16.03 -16.81
N ARG A 92 32.46 -15.31 -17.18
CA ARG A 92 33.45 -15.81 -18.16
C ARG A 92 34.53 -16.67 -17.53
N ALA A 93 34.86 -16.38 -16.27
CA ALA A 93 35.90 -17.10 -15.53
C ALA A 93 35.27 -18.22 -14.69
N GLY A 94 35.92 -19.39 -14.67
CA GLY A 94 35.50 -20.51 -13.83
C GLY A 94 34.21 -21.21 -14.27
N THR A 95 33.75 -20.95 -15.50
CA THR A 95 32.57 -21.57 -16.12
C THR A 95 32.96 -22.27 -17.43
N THR A 96 32.05 -23.09 -17.96
CA THR A 96 32.22 -23.80 -19.23
C THR A 96 31.19 -23.31 -20.25
N THR A 97 30.01 -23.92 -20.29
CA THR A 97 28.91 -23.53 -21.16
C THR A 97 27.93 -22.59 -20.48
N GLY A 98 28.03 -22.38 -19.16
CA GLY A 98 27.16 -21.48 -18.41
C GLY A 98 25.91 -22.15 -17.81
N ILE A 99 25.41 -23.24 -18.41
CA ILE A 99 24.09 -23.81 -18.05
C ILE A 99 24.09 -24.70 -16.80
N SER A 100 25.26 -25.25 -16.44
CA SER A 100 25.37 -26.18 -15.31
C SER A 100 24.94 -25.50 -14.00
N ALA A 101 24.52 -26.27 -13.00
CA ALA A 101 24.17 -25.70 -11.70
C ALA A 101 25.37 -24.98 -11.04
N ALA A 102 26.59 -25.50 -11.25
CA ALA A 102 27.81 -24.88 -10.78
C ALA A 102 28.16 -23.59 -11.54
N ASP A 103 27.98 -23.59 -12.86
CA ASP A 103 28.26 -22.44 -13.72
C ASP A 103 27.28 -21.29 -13.40
N ARG A 104 25.99 -21.58 -13.32
CA ARG A 104 24.96 -20.62 -12.91
C ARG A 104 25.18 -20.07 -11.51
N ALA A 105 25.56 -20.90 -10.55
CA ALA A 105 25.95 -20.43 -9.21
C ALA A 105 27.19 -19.52 -9.27
N SER A 106 28.16 -19.82 -10.15
CA SER A 106 29.33 -18.95 -10.37
C SER A 106 28.93 -17.59 -10.94
N THR A 107 28.04 -17.58 -11.94
CA THR A 107 27.48 -16.35 -12.52
C THR A 107 26.75 -15.50 -11.46
N ILE A 108 25.92 -16.11 -10.63
CA ILE A 108 25.18 -15.40 -9.56
C ILE A 108 26.16 -14.79 -8.55
N ARG A 109 27.22 -15.53 -8.15
CA ARG A 109 28.28 -14.96 -7.29
C ARG A 109 28.98 -13.78 -7.95
N ALA A 110 29.29 -13.87 -9.24
CA ALA A 110 29.92 -12.78 -9.97
C ALA A 110 29.02 -11.53 -10.02
N LEU A 111 27.71 -11.69 -10.17
CA LEU A 111 26.76 -10.57 -10.18
C LEU A 111 26.80 -9.75 -8.87
N VAL A 112 26.92 -10.41 -7.72
CA VAL A 112 26.91 -9.76 -6.40
C VAL A 112 28.30 -9.43 -5.85
N ASP A 113 29.38 -9.88 -6.49
CA ASP A 113 30.74 -9.59 -6.04
C ASP A 113 31.16 -8.16 -6.45
N PRO A 114 31.46 -7.26 -5.49
CA PRO A 114 31.79 -5.86 -5.80
C PRO A 114 33.01 -5.67 -6.71
N ILE A 115 33.89 -6.67 -6.85
CA ILE A 115 35.06 -6.56 -7.73
C ILE A 115 34.76 -6.86 -9.20
N THR A 116 33.63 -7.53 -9.49
CA THR A 116 33.25 -7.92 -10.85
C THR A 116 33.02 -6.68 -11.71
N LYS A 117 33.64 -6.70 -12.90
CA LYS A 117 33.50 -5.65 -13.92
C LYS A 117 32.63 -6.13 -15.07
N PRO A 118 32.09 -5.22 -15.89
CA PRO A 118 31.32 -5.58 -17.07
C PRO A 118 32.02 -6.62 -17.98
N ALA A 119 33.35 -6.54 -18.12
CA ALA A 119 34.14 -7.41 -18.99
C ALA A 119 34.27 -8.86 -18.48
N ASP A 120 33.95 -9.12 -17.21
CA ASP A 120 33.99 -10.45 -16.59
C ASP A 120 32.73 -11.27 -16.90
N LEU A 121 31.71 -10.64 -17.48
CA LEU A 121 30.45 -11.25 -17.86
C LEU A 121 30.34 -11.40 -19.39
N ALA A 122 29.91 -12.58 -19.84
CA ALA A 122 29.46 -12.81 -21.21
C ALA A 122 28.01 -12.35 -21.37
N ARG A 123 27.67 -11.89 -22.58
CA ARG A 123 26.32 -11.45 -22.98
C ARG A 123 26.08 -12.00 -24.40
N PRO A 124 25.06 -12.84 -24.65
CA PRO A 124 24.09 -13.38 -23.70
C PRO A 124 24.70 -14.44 -22.76
N GLY A 125 23.88 -14.96 -21.83
CA GLY A 125 24.17 -16.13 -21.01
C GLY A 125 22.90 -16.77 -20.45
N HIS A 126 23.01 -17.48 -19.32
CA HIS A 126 21.94 -18.36 -18.79
C HIS A 126 21.33 -17.89 -17.45
N ILE A 127 21.81 -16.77 -16.91
CA ILE A 127 21.19 -16.09 -15.77
C ILE A 127 20.53 -14.80 -16.24
N PHE A 128 19.37 -14.50 -15.67
CA PHE A 128 18.53 -13.36 -16.07
C PHE A 128 18.39 -12.35 -14.91
N PRO A 129 19.24 -11.32 -14.83
CA PRO A 129 19.10 -10.31 -13.79
C PRO A 129 17.83 -9.48 -13.99
N LEU A 130 17.14 -9.19 -12.89
CA LEU A 130 15.92 -8.38 -12.86
C LEU A 130 16.18 -7.07 -12.11
N ARG A 131 15.68 -5.96 -12.66
CA ARG A 131 15.78 -4.65 -12.02
C ARG A 131 14.74 -4.49 -10.92
N TYR A 132 15.21 -4.30 -9.70
CA TYR A 132 14.40 -3.93 -8.54
C TYR A 132 13.79 -2.53 -8.69
N THR A 133 12.53 -2.39 -8.25
CA THR A 133 11.86 -1.08 -8.14
C THR A 133 12.17 -0.44 -6.78
N GLU A 134 12.78 0.76 -6.78
CA GLU A 134 13.09 1.49 -5.54
C GLU A 134 11.85 1.70 -4.66
N GLY A 135 11.93 1.31 -3.38
CA GLY A 135 10.80 1.19 -2.46
C GLY A 135 10.31 -0.26 -2.24
N GLY A 136 10.67 -1.20 -3.12
CA GLY A 136 10.44 -2.64 -2.95
C GLY A 136 8.96 -3.00 -2.96
N VAL A 137 8.58 -3.97 -2.12
CA VAL A 137 7.19 -4.47 -2.08
C VAL A 137 6.18 -3.40 -1.68
N LEU A 138 6.63 -2.31 -1.07
CA LEU A 138 5.80 -1.15 -0.75
C LEU A 138 5.38 -0.35 -1.99
N ARG A 139 6.12 -0.49 -3.10
CA ARG A 139 5.86 0.21 -4.37
C ARG A 139 5.39 -0.72 -5.49
N ARG A 140 5.96 -1.92 -5.59
CA ARG A 140 5.55 -2.96 -6.55
C ARG A 140 5.48 -4.30 -5.84
N THR A 141 4.30 -4.90 -5.82
CA THR A 141 4.01 -6.15 -5.07
C THR A 141 4.42 -7.40 -5.85
N GLY A 142 5.67 -7.47 -6.32
CA GLY A 142 6.18 -8.60 -7.11
C GLY A 142 7.27 -9.41 -6.41
N HIS A 143 7.48 -10.64 -6.89
CA HIS A 143 8.53 -11.55 -6.40
C HIS A 143 9.93 -10.97 -6.54
N THR A 144 10.19 -10.18 -7.59
CA THR A 144 11.43 -9.41 -7.76
C THR A 144 11.72 -8.53 -6.54
N GLU A 145 10.74 -7.73 -6.12
CA GLU A 145 10.89 -6.84 -4.97
C GLU A 145 10.99 -7.62 -3.67
N ALA A 146 10.18 -8.66 -3.49
CA ALA A 146 10.20 -9.49 -2.28
C ALA A 146 11.57 -10.14 -2.05
N ALA A 147 12.23 -10.62 -3.11
CA ALA A 147 13.54 -11.25 -3.01
C ALA A 147 14.64 -10.30 -2.51
N VAL A 148 14.67 -9.09 -3.06
CA VAL A 148 15.63 -8.04 -2.66
C VAL A 148 15.33 -7.56 -1.24
N ASP A 149 14.06 -7.35 -0.91
CA ASP A 149 13.65 -6.89 0.42
C ASP A 149 13.98 -7.92 1.51
N LEU A 150 13.71 -9.21 1.29
CA LEU A 150 14.05 -10.27 2.24
C LEU A 150 15.57 -10.38 2.43
N ALA A 151 16.37 -10.31 1.35
CA ALA A 151 17.83 -10.32 1.46
C ALA A 151 18.34 -9.11 2.26
N ARG A 152 17.81 -7.91 1.99
CA ARG A 152 18.15 -6.68 2.72
C ARG A 152 17.77 -6.77 4.20
N LEU A 153 16.57 -7.24 4.51
CA LEU A 153 16.09 -7.42 5.89
C LEU A 153 16.91 -8.47 6.66
N ALA A 154 17.48 -9.45 5.97
CA ALA A 154 18.41 -10.42 6.54
C ALA A 154 19.83 -9.87 6.77
N GLY A 155 20.09 -8.59 6.45
CA GLY A 155 21.41 -7.98 6.55
C GLY A 155 22.41 -8.46 5.50
N LEU A 156 21.91 -9.01 4.39
CA LEU A 156 22.70 -9.52 3.27
C LEU A 156 22.76 -8.50 2.12
N TYR A 157 23.61 -8.76 1.12
CA TYR A 157 23.66 -7.98 -0.12
C TYR A 157 22.26 -7.96 -0.77
N PRO A 158 21.75 -6.79 -1.21
CA PRO A 158 20.37 -6.61 -1.68
C PRO A 158 20.16 -7.21 -3.09
N ALA A 159 20.30 -8.53 -3.18
CA ALA A 159 20.03 -9.32 -4.36
C ALA A 159 19.52 -10.71 -3.96
N GLY A 160 18.51 -11.19 -4.69
CA GLY A 160 17.92 -12.50 -4.51
C GLY A 160 18.12 -13.40 -5.73
N VAL A 161 17.72 -14.66 -5.59
CA VAL A 161 17.55 -15.60 -6.70
C VAL A 161 16.13 -16.12 -6.61
N ILE A 162 15.39 -16.03 -7.71
CA ILE A 162 13.99 -16.48 -7.78
C ILE A 162 13.75 -17.39 -8.97
N CYS A 163 12.81 -18.32 -8.81
CA CYS A 163 12.29 -19.15 -9.89
C CYS A 163 10.95 -19.78 -9.47
N GLU A 164 9.98 -19.77 -10.37
CA GLU A 164 8.59 -20.11 -10.11
C GLU A 164 8.40 -21.63 -10.00
N LEU A 165 7.69 -22.10 -8.98
CA LEU A 165 7.40 -23.53 -8.78
C LEU A 165 6.36 -24.04 -9.78
N VAL A 166 6.63 -25.22 -10.34
CA VAL A 166 5.77 -25.86 -11.35
C VAL A 166 5.32 -27.25 -10.90
N ASN A 167 4.14 -27.66 -11.36
CA ASN A 167 3.64 -29.02 -11.26
C ASN A 167 4.39 -29.95 -12.24
N GLU A 168 4.27 -31.26 -12.03
CA GLU A 168 4.92 -32.26 -12.92
C GLU A 168 4.42 -32.20 -14.37
N ASP A 169 3.20 -31.71 -14.60
CA ASP A 169 2.62 -31.52 -15.93
C ASP A 169 3.07 -30.20 -16.60
N GLY A 170 3.89 -29.40 -15.91
CA GLY A 170 4.41 -28.12 -16.38
C GLY A 170 3.48 -26.92 -16.13
N SER A 171 2.30 -27.12 -15.54
CA SER A 171 1.45 -26.00 -15.07
C SER A 171 2.00 -25.36 -13.80
N MET A 172 1.62 -24.12 -13.51
CA MET A 172 2.11 -23.40 -12.32
C MET A 172 1.53 -23.97 -11.02
N ALA A 173 2.39 -24.14 -10.00
CA ALA A 173 1.97 -24.64 -8.70
C ALA A 173 1.19 -23.57 -7.94
N ARG A 174 -0.02 -23.91 -7.49
CA ARG A 174 -0.89 -23.04 -6.67
C ARG A 174 -0.79 -23.40 -5.20
N LEU A 175 -1.29 -22.52 -4.33
CA LEU A 175 -1.15 -22.60 -2.87
C LEU A 175 -1.30 -24.01 -2.26
N PRO A 176 -2.32 -24.82 -2.58
CA PRO A 176 -2.44 -26.17 -1.99
C PRO A 176 -1.28 -27.12 -2.33
N VAL A 177 -0.67 -26.97 -3.52
CA VAL A 177 0.51 -27.73 -3.93
C VAL A 177 1.75 -27.18 -3.22
N LEU A 178 1.87 -25.86 -3.16
CA LEU A 178 2.97 -25.15 -2.50
C LEU A 178 3.07 -25.53 -1.01
N GLU A 179 1.94 -25.59 -0.29
CA GLU A 179 1.90 -26.02 1.12
C GLU A 179 2.44 -27.45 1.31
N ARG A 180 2.12 -28.37 0.38
CA ARG A 180 2.63 -29.75 0.44
C ARG A 180 4.12 -29.80 0.13
N PHE A 181 4.55 -29.04 -0.87
CA PHE A 181 5.96 -28.94 -1.25
C PHE A 181 6.80 -28.35 -0.12
N ALA A 182 6.33 -27.26 0.49
CA ALA A 182 6.90 -26.63 1.68
C ALA A 182 7.12 -27.64 2.81
N ALA A 183 6.07 -28.38 3.18
CA ALA A 183 6.14 -29.40 4.23
C ALA A 183 7.07 -30.56 3.88
N GLN A 184 7.11 -31.00 2.61
CA GLN A 184 7.97 -32.08 2.16
C GLN A 184 9.46 -31.72 2.22
N HIS A 185 9.79 -30.45 1.96
CA HIS A 185 11.17 -29.99 1.83
C HIS A 185 11.67 -29.14 3.01
N ASP A 186 10.85 -28.96 4.05
CA ASP A 186 11.14 -28.11 5.21
C ASP A 186 11.47 -26.65 4.80
N ILE A 187 10.62 -26.10 3.93
CA ILE A 187 10.74 -24.74 3.40
C ILE A 187 9.57 -23.92 3.93
N LEU A 188 9.86 -22.74 4.48
CA LEU A 188 8.82 -21.82 4.95
C LEU A 188 8.04 -21.21 3.78
N ILE A 189 6.76 -20.92 3.98
CA ILE A 189 5.90 -20.24 3.02
C ILE A 189 5.36 -18.95 3.61
N VAL A 190 5.64 -17.83 2.92
CA VAL A 190 5.20 -16.49 3.33
C VAL A 190 4.50 -15.77 2.18
N SER A 191 3.70 -14.76 2.48
CA SER A 191 3.02 -13.94 1.46
C SER A 191 3.69 -12.56 1.29
N ILE A 192 3.61 -12.00 0.08
CA ILE A 192 4.01 -10.60 -0.17
C ILE A 192 3.18 -9.65 0.69
N ALA A 193 1.89 -9.94 0.91
CA ALA A 193 1.03 -9.16 1.79
C ALA A 193 1.56 -9.09 3.24
N ASP A 194 2.00 -10.22 3.79
CA ASP A 194 2.60 -10.28 5.13
C ASP A 194 3.96 -9.56 5.17
N LEU A 195 4.75 -9.63 4.10
CA LEU A 195 6.01 -8.89 3.99
C LEU A 195 5.78 -7.38 3.94
N ILE A 196 4.76 -6.91 3.21
CA ILE A 196 4.34 -5.50 3.21
C ILE A 196 3.94 -5.07 4.61
N ALA A 197 3.11 -5.87 5.29
CA ALA A 197 2.69 -5.59 6.67
C ALA A 197 3.90 -5.56 7.63
N TYR A 198 4.87 -6.46 7.45
CA TYR A 198 6.13 -6.48 8.20
C TYR A 198 6.97 -5.22 7.98
N ARG A 199 7.21 -4.83 6.74
CA ARG A 199 8.02 -3.64 6.44
C ARG A 199 7.34 -2.37 6.97
N ARG A 200 6.03 -2.24 6.80
CA ARG A 200 5.26 -1.10 7.33
C ARG A 200 5.37 -0.94 8.84
N ARG A 201 5.39 -2.03 9.61
CA ARG A 201 5.53 -1.99 11.09
C ARG A 201 6.98 -1.82 11.58
N SER A 202 7.95 -2.32 10.84
CA SER A 202 9.35 -2.42 11.29
C SER A 202 10.25 -1.28 10.80
N GLU A 203 9.90 -0.65 9.69
CA GLU A 203 10.69 0.42 9.09
C GLU A 203 10.10 1.80 9.37
N LYS A 204 10.97 2.82 9.49
CA LYS A 204 10.55 4.23 9.51
C LYS A 204 10.33 4.69 8.07
N LEU A 205 9.07 4.71 7.65
CA LEU A 205 8.61 5.06 6.30
C LEU A 205 8.14 6.51 6.17
N VAL A 206 8.21 7.29 7.27
CA VAL A 206 7.86 8.71 7.30
C VAL A 206 8.96 9.51 7.99
N HIS A 207 9.25 10.69 7.45
CA HIS A 207 10.27 11.60 7.97
C HIS A 207 9.68 12.99 8.18
N ARG A 208 9.94 13.59 9.34
CA ARG A 208 9.56 14.99 9.61
C ARG A 208 10.41 15.93 8.74
N VAL A 209 9.77 16.79 7.96
CA VAL A 209 10.44 17.71 7.02
C VAL A 209 10.57 19.11 7.61
N THR A 210 9.46 19.70 8.04
CA THR A 210 9.41 21.08 8.54
C THR A 210 8.18 21.30 9.40
N GLU A 211 8.13 22.42 10.13
CA GLU A 211 6.95 22.81 10.89
C GLU A 211 6.71 24.33 10.87
N ALA A 212 5.45 24.72 11.04
CA ALA A 212 5.02 26.11 11.07
C ALA A 212 3.81 26.31 11.97
N ARG A 213 3.61 27.55 12.42
CA ARG A 213 2.39 27.96 13.11
C ARG A 213 1.30 28.27 12.08
N ILE A 214 0.14 27.60 12.17
CA ILE A 214 -1.02 27.83 11.31
C ILE A 214 -2.21 28.32 12.15
N PRO A 215 -2.59 29.61 12.04
CA PRO A 215 -3.88 30.08 12.56
C PRO A 215 -5.02 29.63 11.63
N THR A 216 -6.11 29.14 12.22
CA THR A 216 -7.33 28.69 11.53
C THR A 216 -8.56 29.32 12.18
N SER A 217 -9.73 29.14 11.58
CA SER A 217 -11.02 29.49 12.19
C SER A 217 -11.30 28.74 13.50
N HIS A 218 -10.64 27.60 13.74
CA HIS A 218 -10.82 26.79 14.94
C HIS A 218 -9.82 27.11 16.05
N GLY A 219 -8.80 27.91 15.76
CA GLY A 219 -7.68 28.17 16.68
C GLY A 219 -6.33 28.01 16.01
N VAL A 220 -5.28 27.95 16.82
CA VAL A 220 -3.88 27.93 16.34
C VAL A 220 -3.30 26.54 16.51
N PHE A 221 -2.72 26.01 15.43
CA PHE A 221 -2.03 24.72 15.45
C PHE A 221 -0.55 24.88 15.11
N ARG A 222 0.27 23.99 15.66
CA ARG A 222 1.59 23.67 15.09
C ARG A 222 1.37 22.64 13.98
N ALA A 223 1.62 23.04 12.75
CA ALA A 223 1.54 22.18 11.59
C ALA A 223 2.92 21.58 11.30
N VAL A 224 3.01 20.26 11.30
CA VAL A 224 4.23 19.51 11.05
C VAL A 224 4.06 18.76 9.73
N ALA A 225 4.95 19.01 8.77
CA ALA A 225 4.97 18.31 7.49
C ALA A 225 5.82 17.04 7.59
N TYR A 226 5.30 15.95 7.05
CA TYR A 226 5.98 14.65 6.96
C TYR A 226 6.08 14.23 5.51
N GLU A 227 7.19 13.62 5.10
CA GLU A 227 7.34 12.98 3.79
C GLU A 227 7.41 11.46 3.97
N SER A 228 6.62 10.73 3.19
CA SER A 228 6.61 9.27 3.17
C SER A 228 7.52 8.71 2.07
N HIS A 229 7.86 7.43 2.19
CA HIS A 229 8.69 6.68 1.22
C HIS A 229 8.22 6.75 -0.25
N ASP A 230 6.94 7.06 -0.50
CA ASP A 230 6.35 7.25 -1.83
C ASP A 230 6.44 8.70 -2.35
N GLY A 231 7.16 9.58 -1.64
CA GLY A 231 7.37 10.99 -1.98
C GLY A 231 6.17 11.89 -1.68
N ARG A 232 5.14 11.40 -0.98
CA ARG A 232 3.99 12.22 -0.61
C ARG A 232 4.26 13.00 0.67
N THR A 233 3.77 14.24 0.69
CA THR A 233 3.78 15.05 1.91
C THR A 233 2.46 14.90 2.67
N HIS A 234 2.52 14.52 3.93
CA HIS A 234 1.42 14.48 4.89
C HIS A 234 1.57 15.62 5.89
N MET A 235 0.50 15.91 6.64
CA MET A 235 0.53 16.99 7.63
C MET A 235 -0.10 16.54 8.94
N ALA A 236 0.54 16.87 10.05
CA ALA A 236 -0.06 16.79 11.38
C ALA A 236 -0.33 18.19 11.92
N LEU A 237 -1.55 18.44 12.38
CA LEU A 237 -1.95 19.65 13.09
C LEU A 237 -2.02 19.33 14.57
N VAL A 238 -1.14 19.96 15.35
CA VAL A 238 -0.95 19.70 16.77
C VAL A 238 -1.44 20.91 17.57
N ALA A 239 -2.35 20.67 18.52
CA ALA A 239 -2.74 21.63 19.54
C ALA A 239 -2.08 21.26 20.87
N GLY A 240 -1.57 22.26 21.60
CA GLY A 240 -0.86 22.05 22.86
C GLY A 240 0.45 21.26 22.70
N GLU A 241 0.84 20.54 23.75
CA GLU A 241 2.06 19.72 23.82
C GLU A 241 1.70 18.27 24.20
N PRO A 242 1.19 17.47 23.25
CA PRO A 242 0.66 16.13 23.53
C PRO A 242 1.74 15.05 23.71
N ALA A 243 3.00 15.33 23.36
CA ALA A 243 4.08 14.35 23.43
C ALA A 243 4.27 13.80 24.86
N GLY A 244 4.26 12.47 25.01
CA GLY A 244 4.42 11.80 26.30
C GLY A 244 3.19 11.83 27.21
N LYS A 245 2.10 12.48 26.79
CA LYS A 245 0.83 12.48 27.54
C LYS A 245 0.00 11.25 27.22
N GLN A 246 -0.96 10.98 28.09
CA GLN A 246 -1.86 9.84 27.99
C GLN A 246 -3.23 10.29 27.48
N ASN A 247 -3.92 9.41 26.76
CA ASN A 247 -5.30 9.58 26.31
C ASN A 247 -5.52 10.84 25.44
N VAL A 248 -4.52 11.16 24.62
CA VAL A 248 -4.53 12.33 23.72
C VAL A 248 -5.69 12.20 22.73
N LEU A 249 -6.41 13.30 22.47
CA LEU A 249 -7.46 13.30 21.46
C LEU A 249 -6.83 13.30 20.06
N VAL A 250 -7.14 12.28 19.26
CA VAL A 250 -6.51 12.07 17.96
C VAL A 250 -7.54 11.86 16.86
N ARG A 251 -7.29 12.46 15.70
CA ARG A 251 -8.00 12.19 14.43
C ARG A 251 -7.00 11.84 13.33
N VAL A 252 -7.15 10.69 12.70
CA VAL A 252 -6.51 10.41 11.40
C VAL A 252 -7.52 10.62 10.27
N HIS A 253 -7.37 11.74 9.58
CA HIS A 253 -8.22 12.20 8.51
C HIS A 253 -7.66 11.78 7.14
N SER A 254 -8.51 11.20 6.31
CA SER A 254 -8.18 10.85 4.93
C SER A 254 -8.47 12.04 4.04
N GLU A 255 -7.52 12.41 3.17
CA GLU A 255 -7.73 13.47 2.17
C GLU A 255 -9.00 13.24 1.36
N CYS A 256 -9.81 14.30 1.26
CA CYS A 256 -10.98 14.35 0.41
C CYS A 256 -11.06 15.76 -0.20
N PHE A 257 -10.47 15.97 -1.37
CA PHE A 257 -10.46 17.28 -2.03
C PHE A 257 -11.88 17.83 -2.22
N THR A 258 -12.82 17.01 -2.70
CA THR A 258 -14.19 17.47 -2.93
C THR A 258 -14.91 17.88 -1.63
N GLY A 259 -14.69 17.16 -0.53
CA GLY A 259 -15.33 17.45 0.75
C GLY A 259 -14.62 18.55 1.54
N ASP A 260 -13.31 18.41 1.70
CA ASP A 260 -12.48 19.26 2.56
C ASP A 260 -12.20 20.63 1.94
N VAL A 261 -12.02 20.70 0.60
CA VAL A 261 -11.63 21.94 -0.10
C VAL A 261 -12.83 22.60 -0.77
N LEU A 262 -13.65 21.83 -1.50
CA LEU A 262 -14.79 22.39 -2.24
C LEU A 262 -16.09 22.46 -1.42
N GLY A 263 -16.12 21.86 -0.23
CA GLY A 263 -17.32 21.84 0.62
C GLY A 263 -18.46 20.99 0.06
N SER A 264 -18.16 19.94 -0.71
CA SER A 264 -19.18 19.02 -1.24
C SER A 264 -19.96 18.37 -0.10
N ILE A 265 -21.28 18.48 -0.18
CA ILE A 265 -22.22 17.88 0.79
C ILE A 265 -22.63 16.44 0.46
N ARG A 266 -22.13 15.87 -0.65
CA ARG A 266 -22.33 14.46 -1.07
C ARG A 266 -21.60 13.47 -0.15
N CYS A 267 -20.62 13.96 0.61
CA CYS A 267 -19.95 13.21 1.67
C CYS A 267 -19.91 14.04 2.96
N ASP A 268 -19.50 13.42 4.06
CA ASP A 268 -19.37 14.03 5.38
C ASP A 268 -17.93 14.46 5.71
N CYS A 269 -16.98 14.30 4.79
CA CYS A 269 -15.55 14.48 5.08
C CYS A 269 -15.20 15.89 5.55
N GLY A 270 -15.65 16.94 4.85
CA GLY A 270 -15.33 18.33 5.20
C GLY A 270 -15.92 18.74 6.56
N LEU A 271 -17.15 18.30 6.85
CA LEU A 271 -17.79 18.52 8.14
C LEU A 271 -17.05 17.80 9.27
N GLN A 272 -16.63 16.54 9.05
CA GLN A 272 -15.82 15.80 10.02
C GLN A 272 -14.45 16.43 10.26
N LEU A 273 -13.80 16.99 9.23
CA LEU A 273 -12.53 17.70 9.38
C LEU A 273 -12.69 18.91 10.28
N SER A 274 -13.70 19.74 9.99
CA SER A 274 -14.03 20.96 10.76
C SER A 274 -14.37 20.63 12.22
N ASP A 275 -15.24 19.65 12.46
CA ASP A 275 -15.64 19.23 13.82
C ASP A 275 -14.45 18.65 14.62
N ALA A 276 -13.60 17.85 13.98
CA ALA A 276 -12.41 17.32 14.63
C ALA A 276 -11.42 18.43 15.04
N LEU A 277 -11.18 19.43 14.17
CA LEU A 277 -10.33 20.58 14.51
C LEU A 277 -10.91 21.40 15.67
N GLY A 278 -12.23 21.62 15.66
CA GLY A 278 -12.94 22.29 16.75
C GLY A 278 -12.77 21.57 18.08
N LYS A 279 -13.11 20.28 18.14
CA LYS A 279 -13.00 19.46 19.36
C LYS A 279 -11.57 19.42 19.92
N ILE A 280 -10.56 19.32 19.05
CA ILE A 280 -9.15 19.34 19.47
C ILE A 280 -8.78 20.68 20.12
N GLN A 281 -9.24 21.79 19.55
CA GLN A 281 -8.96 23.13 20.10
C GLN A 281 -9.74 23.39 21.40
N GLU A 282 -11.00 22.97 21.48
CA GLU A 282 -11.81 23.06 22.70
C GLU A 282 -11.17 22.31 23.87
N GLN A 283 -10.55 21.16 23.60
CA GLN A 283 -9.79 20.41 24.59
C GLN A 283 -8.45 21.07 24.95
N GLY A 284 -7.94 21.96 24.09
CA GLY A 284 -6.64 22.61 24.22
C GLY A 284 -5.44 21.73 23.88
N GLU A 285 -5.67 20.45 23.57
CA GLU A 285 -4.65 19.45 23.31
C GLU A 285 -5.16 18.33 22.41
N GLY A 286 -4.40 18.03 21.36
CA GLY A 286 -4.68 16.90 20.49
C GLY A 286 -3.92 16.97 19.16
N VAL A 287 -4.14 15.94 18.34
CA VAL A 287 -3.47 15.79 17.04
C VAL A 287 -4.49 15.43 15.96
N LEU A 288 -4.48 16.16 14.86
CA LEU A 288 -5.10 15.73 13.61
C LEU A 288 -4.01 15.40 12.60
N VAL A 289 -3.97 14.16 12.10
CA VAL A 289 -3.11 13.76 10.99
C VAL A 289 -3.93 13.75 9.71
N TYR A 290 -3.53 14.56 8.72
CA TYR A 290 -4.11 14.63 7.39
C TYR A 290 -3.29 13.80 6.42
N ILE A 291 -3.83 12.65 6.01
CA ILE A 291 -3.17 11.69 5.13
C ILE A 291 -3.56 11.98 3.68
N ARG A 292 -2.61 12.50 2.91
CA ARG A 292 -2.70 12.67 1.45
C ARG A 292 -2.57 11.35 0.70
N GLY A 293 -3.11 11.31 -0.52
CA GLY A 293 -3.20 10.11 -1.35
C GLY A 293 -4.41 9.23 -1.04
N HIS A 294 -5.26 9.62 -0.07
CA HIS A 294 -6.47 8.87 0.31
C HIS A 294 -7.73 9.29 -0.44
N GLU A 295 -7.63 10.22 -1.37
CA GLU A 295 -8.79 10.68 -2.14
C GLU A 295 -9.50 9.51 -2.83
N GLY A 296 -10.83 9.52 -2.78
CA GLY A 296 -11.66 8.46 -3.34
C GLY A 296 -11.50 7.11 -2.64
N ARG A 297 -10.96 7.08 -1.41
CA ARG A 297 -10.52 5.85 -0.72
C ARG A 297 -9.26 5.25 -1.34
N GLY A 298 -8.34 6.09 -1.79
CA GLY A 298 -7.04 5.68 -2.33
C GLY A 298 -7.02 5.49 -3.85
N ILE A 299 -8.16 5.62 -4.54
CA ILE A 299 -8.23 5.52 -6.01
C ILE A 299 -7.86 6.84 -6.71
N GLY A 300 -7.77 7.95 -5.97
CA GLY A 300 -7.41 9.26 -6.49
C GLY A 300 -8.60 10.06 -7.05
N LEU A 301 -8.36 11.34 -7.34
CA LEU A 301 -9.41 12.30 -7.69
C LEU A 301 -10.13 11.95 -9.00
N ARG A 302 -9.39 11.53 -10.04
CA ARG A 302 -9.97 11.17 -11.33
C ARG A 302 -10.97 10.02 -11.17
N HIS A 303 -10.53 8.89 -10.64
CA HIS A 303 -11.38 7.70 -10.49
C HIS A 303 -12.52 7.94 -9.50
N LYS A 304 -12.36 8.82 -8.51
CA LYS A 304 -13.47 9.26 -7.66
C LYS A 304 -14.59 9.96 -8.45
N VAL A 305 -14.24 10.83 -9.40
CA VAL A 305 -15.23 11.50 -10.25
C VAL A 305 -15.91 10.50 -11.19
N GLU A 306 -15.15 9.55 -11.75
CA GLU A 306 -15.71 8.44 -12.54
C GLU A 306 -16.67 7.59 -11.69
N ALA A 307 -16.30 7.28 -10.43
CA ALA A 307 -17.16 6.57 -9.49
C ALA A 307 -18.43 7.36 -9.12
N TYR A 308 -18.34 8.69 -9.04
CA TYR A 308 -19.53 9.54 -8.87
C TYR A 308 -20.47 9.47 -10.06
N ALA A 309 -19.95 9.46 -11.29
CA ALA A 309 -20.77 9.29 -12.48
C ALA A 309 -21.52 7.94 -12.49
N LEU A 310 -20.85 6.86 -12.08
CA LEU A 310 -21.49 5.55 -11.90
C LEU A 310 -22.56 5.58 -10.79
N GLN A 311 -22.30 6.30 -9.70
CA GLN A 311 -23.26 6.46 -8.63
C GLN A 311 -24.49 7.27 -9.03
N ASP A 312 -24.30 8.28 -9.87
CA ASP A 312 -25.41 9.06 -10.47
C ASP A 312 -26.27 8.14 -11.38
N GLY A 313 -25.65 7.12 -11.97
CA GLY A 313 -26.30 6.03 -12.69
C GLY A 313 -26.94 4.94 -11.81
N GLY A 314 -26.83 5.05 -10.49
CA GLY A 314 -27.54 4.19 -9.54
C GLY A 314 -26.67 3.22 -8.74
N LEU A 315 -25.36 3.09 -9.00
CA LEU A 315 -24.46 2.26 -8.19
C LEU A 315 -24.18 2.91 -6.83
N ASP A 316 -23.88 2.14 -5.80
CA ASP A 316 -23.33 2.72 -4.57
C ASP A 316 -21.80 2.93 -4.63
N THR A 317 -21.24 3.48 -3.56
CA THR A 317 -19.80 3.80 -3.50
C THR A 317 -18.87 2.58 -3.52
N VAL A 318 -19.35 1.41 -3.11
CA VAL A 318 -18.56 0.16 -3.13
C VAL A 318 -18.65 -0.45 -4.53
N GLU A 319 -19.88 -0.56 -5.05
CA GLU A 319 -20.16 -1.11 -6.39
C GLU A 319 -19.44 -0.30 -7.48
N ALA A 320 -19.48 1.04 -7.40
CA ALA A 320 -18.80 1.89 -8.36
C ALA A 320 -17.27 1.72 -8.35
N ASN A 321 -16.67 1.44 -7.19
CA ASN A 321 -15.23 1.18 -7.12
C ASN A 321 -14.88 -0.18 -7.76
N ILE A 322 -15.67 -1.21 -7.45
CA ILE A 322 -15.47 -2.56 -8.01
C ILE A 322 -15.64 -2.54 -9.53
N GLU A 323 -16.65 -1.83 -10.04
CA GLU A 323 -16.90 -1.67 -11.48
C GLU A 323 -15.70 -1.00 -12.20
N LEU A 324 -15.03 -0.07 -11.53
CA LEU A 324 -13.80 0.58 -12.04
C LEU A 324 -12.54 -0.28 -11.87
N GLY A 325 -12.65 -1.50 -11.35
CA GLY A 325 -11.52 -2.41 -11.11
C GLY A 325 -10.72 -2.10 -9.84
N PHE A 326 -11.30 -1.39 -8.87
CA PHE A 326 -10.65 -1.06 -7.60
C PHE A 326 -11.26 -1.81 -6.42
N PRO A 327 -10.47 -2.06 -5.36
CA PRO A 327 -11.02 -2.58 -4.12
C PRO A 327 -11.99 -1.56 -3.46
N PRO A 328 -12.91 -2.02 -2.60
CA PRO A 328 -13.85 -1.15 -1.88
C PRO A 328 -13.19 -0.05 -1.02
N ASP A 329 -11.96 -0.29 -0.56
CA ASP A 329 -11.14 0.66 0.19
C ASP A 329 -9.64 0.30 0.00
N ALA A 330 -8.86 1.20 -0.61
CA ALA A 330 -7.43 1.01 -0.88
C ALA A 330 -6.53 1.78 0.10
N ARG A 331 -7.09 2.36 1.16
CA ARG A 331 -6.34 3.24 2.07
C ARG A 331 -5.41 2.46 2.99
N ASP A 332 -4.22 3.01 3.21
CA ASP A 332 -3.26 2.53 4.20
C ASP A 332 -3.16 3.52 5.38
N TYR A 333 -3.23 2.99 6.60
CA TYR A 333 -3.15 3.83 7.80
C TYR A 333 -1.80 3.74 8.52
N GLY A 334 -0.84 2.97 7.99
CA GLY A 334 0.50 2.81 8.57
C GLY A 334 1.27 4.14 8.63
N VAL A 335 1.17 4.96 7.58
CA VAL A 335 1.72 6.33 7.57
C VAL A 335 1.20 7.16 8.75
N GLY A 336 -0.12 7.10 9.00
CA GLY A 336 -0.74 7.82 10.12
C GLY A 336 -0.25 7.33 11.47
N ALA A 337 -0.08 6.02 11.63
CA ALA A 337 0.47 5.43 12.85
C ALA A 337 1.90 5.91 13.12
N GLN A 338 2.78 5.87 12.12
CA GLN A 338 4.16 6.30 12.28
C GLN A 338 4.29 7.80 12.57
N ILE A 339 3.43 8.64 11.97
CA ILE A 339 3.37 10.08 12.29
C ILE A 339 2.97 10.29 13.76
N LEU A 340 1.97 9.55 14.26
CA LEU A 340 1.56 9.62 15.67
C LEU A 340 2.69 9.17 16.61
N GLY A 341 3.40 8.10 16.27
CA GLY A 341 4.57 7.64 17.01
C GLY A 341 5.71 8.68 17.05
N ASP A 342 6.02 9.33 15.93
CA ASP A 342 7.02 10.41 15.85
C ASP A 342 6.64 11.65 16.67
N LEU A 343 5.33 11.92 16.82
CA LEU A 343 4.79 12.96 17.69
C LEU A 343 4.80 12.58 19.19
N GLY A 344 5.24 11.37 19.54
CA GLY A 344 5.32 10.88 20.92
C GLY A 344 3.97 10.48 21.51
N ILE A 345 3.00 10.13 20.66
CA ILE A 345 1.70 9.61 21.10
C ILE A 345 1.84 8.11 21.38
N THR A 346 1.29 7.67 22.51
CA THR A 346 1.30 6.26 22.93
C THR A 346 -0.11 5.75 23.19
N THR A 347 -0.92 6.52 23.92
CA THR A 347 -2.34 6.21 24.17
C THR A 347 -3.23 7.35 23.67
N MET A 348 -4.38 7.00 23.09
CA MET A 348 -5.25 7.99 22.44
C MET A 348 -6.74 7.72 22.61
N ARG A 349 -7.50 8.81 22.65
CA ARG A 349 -8.95 8.83 22.41
C ARG A 349 -9.18 9.17 20.94
N PHE A 350 -9.73 8.24 20.18
CA PHE A 350 -9.69 8.29 18.74
C PHE A 350 -11.03 8.72 18.13
N LEU A 351 -11.01 9.84 17.40
CA LEU A 351 -12.18 10.42 16.71
C LEU A 351 -12.52 9.64 15.44
N THR A 352 -13.38 8.62 15.55
CA THR A 352 -13.79 7.78 14.42
C THR A 352 -15.18 7.16 14.58
N ASN A 353 -15.84 7.00 13.43
CA ASN A 353 -17.03 6.15 13.28
C ASN A 353 -16.71 4.81 12.63
N ASN A 354 -15.49 4.64 12.10
CA ASN A 354 -15.07 3.42 11.44
C ASN A 354 -14.28 2.53 12.41
N PRO A 355 -14.78 1.32 12.74
CA PRO A 355 -14.06 0.38 13.59
C PRO A 355 -12.80 -0.21 12.94
N THR A 356 -12.74 -0.34 11.60
CA THR A 356 -11.56 -0.92 10.91
C THR A 356 -10.32 -0.03 11.01
N LYS A 357 -10.50 1.28 11.19
CA LYS A 357 -9.39 2.21 11.49
C LYS A 357 -8.67 1.89 12.80
N ARG A 358 -9.29 1.14 13.74
CA ARG A 358 -8.63 0.75 15.00
C ARG A 358 -7.56 -0.32 14.78
N ALA A 359 -7.91 -1.38 14.04
CA ALA A 359 -7.02 -2.52 13.82
C ALA A 359 -5.70 -2.13 13.15
N GLY A 360 -5.72 -1.12 12.26
CA GLY A 360 -4.52 -0.65 11.56
C GLY A 360 -3.52 0.13 12.42
N LEU A 361 -3.91 0.61 13.61
CA LEU A 361 -3.04 1.44 14.47
C LEU A 361 -2.42 0.66 15.64
N GLU A 362 -3.12 -0.35 16.18
CA GLU A 362 -2.65 -1.12 17.35
C GLU A 362 -1.33 -1.86 17.10
N GLY A 363 -1.05 -2.25 15.85
CA GLY A 363 0.21 -2.88 15.44
C GLY A 363 1.46 -1.99 15.54
N TYR A 364 1.32 -0.70 15.84
CA TYR A 364 2.40 0.28 15.93
C TYR A 364 2.75 0.69 17.37
N GLY A 365 2.30 -0.08 18.37
CA GLY A 365 2.48 0.28 19.78
C GLY A 365 1.64 1.47 20.21
N LEU A 366 0.54 1.74 19.48
CA LEU A 366 -0.43 2.79 19.76
C LEU A 366 -1.69 2.18 20.36
N GLU A 367 -2.07 2.59 21.56
CA GLU A 367 -3.26 2.09 22.26
C GLU A 367 -4.45 3.03 22.09
N ILE A 368 -5.59 2.51 21.64
CA ILE A 368 -6.83 3.27 21.53
C ILE A 368 -7.71 3.02 22.76
N VAL A 369 -7.57 3.88 23.78
CA VAL A 369 -8.29 3.74 25.05
C VAL A 369 -9.78 4.05 24.96
N GLU A 370 -10.18 4.87 23.99
CA GLU A 370 -11.56 5.31 23.80
C GLU A 370 -11.84 5.58 22.33
N ARG A 371 -13.03 5.20 21.85
CA ARG A 371 -13.56 5.68 20.58
C ARG A 371 -14.47 6.87 20.87
N VAL A 372 -14.13 8.02 20.30
CA VAL A 372 -14.97 9.22 20.37
C VAL A 372 -15.74 9.34 19.04
N PRO A 373 -17.09 9.30 19.04
CA PRO A 373 -17.88 9.47 17.83
C PRO A 373 -17.63 10.83 17.16
N LEU A 374 -17.71 10.85 15.83
CA LEU A 374 -17.56 12.05 15.00
C LEU A 374 -18.68 12.08 13.96
N GLU A 375 -19.92 12.13 14.43
CA GLU A 375 -21.12 12.08 13.61
C GLU A 375 -21.54 13.49 13.16
N THR A 376 -21.93 13.59 11.90
CA THR A 376 -22.43 14.84 11.30
C THR A 376 -23.90 14.66 10.96
N ALA A 377 -24.70 15.72 11.04
CA ALA A 377 -26.10 15.67 10.63
C ALA A 377 -26.23 15.22 9.15
N PRO A 378 -26.99 14.16 8.84
CA PRO A 378 -27.25 13.75 7.46
C PRO A 378 -28.01 14.84 6.69
N ASN A 379 -27.84 14.85 5.38
CA ASN A 379 -28.62 15.67 4.45
C ASN A 379 -29.08 14.81 3.26
N PRO A 380 -30.01 15.30 2.41
CA PRO A 380 -30.53 14.50 1.30
C PRO A 380 -29.46 13.97 0.33
N GLU A 381 -28.37 14.72 0.12
CA GLU A 381 -27.29 14.36 -0.82
C GLU A 381 -26.37 13.26 -0.30
N ASN A 382 -26.23 13.10 1.02
CA ASN A 382 -25.32 12.12 1.62
C ASN A 382 -25.99 10.99 2.41
N LEU A 383 -27.32 11.01 2.57
CA LEU A 383 -28.03 9.99 3.36
C LEU A 383 -27.71 8.57 2.87
N ARG A 384 -27.84 8.34 1.57
CA ARG A 384 -27.53 7.05 0.92
C ARG A 384 -26.07 6.65 1.13
N TYR A 385 -25.14 7.60 0.98
CA TYR A 385 -23.72 7.36 1.19
C TYR A 385 -23.42 6.92 2.64
N LEU A 386 -24.06 7.55 3.63
CA LEU A 386 -23.87 7.20 5.03
C LEU A 386 -24.55 5.87 5.40
N GLN A 387 -25.70 5.54 4.79
CA GLN A 387 -26.32 4.22 4.89
C GLN A 387 -25.38 3.13 4.37
N THR A 388 -24.80 3.30 3.18
CA THR A 388 -23.81 2.36 2.64
C THR A 388 -22.61 2.17 3.58
N LYS A 389 -22.09 3.26 4.18
CA LYS A 389 -21.02 3.18 5.18
C LYS A 389 -21.41 2.31 6.39
N LYS A 390 -22.63 2.45 6.89
CA LYS A 390 -23.12 1.66 8.02
C LYS A 390 -23.33 0.21 7.65
N GLU A 391 -24.09 -0.04 6.59
CA GLU A 391 -24.59 -1.37 6.22
C GLU A 391 -23.53 -2.24 5.54
N LYS A 392 -22.76 -1.67 4.60
CA LYS A 392 -21.77 -2.44 3.81
C LYS A 392 -20.35 -2.32 4.35
N MET A 393 -20.04 -1.31 5.16
CA MET A 393 -18.68 -1.07 5.66
C MET A 393 -18.53 -1.12 7.18
N GLY A 394 -19.61 -1.41 7.91
CA GLY A 394 -19.59 -1.58 9.36
C GLY A 394 -19.31 -0.32 10.16
N HIS A 395 -19.55 0.87 9.61
CA HIS A 395 -19.42 2.12 10.38
C HIS A 395 -20.45 2.18 11.52
N LEU A 396 -20.00 2.60 12.70
CA LEU A 396 -20.81 2.82 13.89
C LEU A 396 -21.42 4.22 13.84
N LEU A 397 -22.65 4.32 13.32
CA LEU A 397 -23.39 5.57 13.17
C LEU A 397 -24.79 5.43 13.79
N GLU A 398 -25.12 6.32 14.72
CA GLU A 398 -26.37 6.31 15.50
C GLU A 398 -27.39 7.33 14.99
N ALA A 399 -26.95 8.43 14.35
CA ALA A 399 -27.79 9.56 13.92
C ALA A 399 -28.91 9.24 12.90
N PHE A 400 -29.08 7.99 12.46
CA PHE A 400 -30.14 7.58 11.52
C PHE A 400 -31.47 7.16 12.18
N VAL A 401 -31.56 7.12 13.51
CA VAL A 401 -32.73 6.50 14.19
C VAL A 401 -33.97 7.41 14.24
N THR A 402 -33.90 8.66 13.78
CA THR A 402 -35.07 9.57 13.81
C THR A 402 -35.21 10.41 12.54
N ALA A 403 -35.76 9.82 11.49
CA ALA A 403 -36.60 10.56 10.56
C ALA A 403 -37.89 9.74 10.37
N PRO A 404 -39.08 10.27 10.69
CA PRO A 404 -40.33 9.63 10.30
C PRO A 404 -40.34 9.53 8.77
N GLU A 405 -40.81 8.41 8.23
CA GLU A 405 -41.11 8.26 6.81
C GLU A 405 -42.19 9.28 6.40
N THR A 406 -41.80 10.51 6.08
CA THR A 406 -42.61 11.38 5.23
C THR A 406 -42.25 11.06 3.80
N VAL A 407 -43.06 10.19 3.21
CA VAL A 407 -43.16 10.00 1.76
C VAL A 407 -43.40 11.37 1.13
N LEU A 408 -42.39 11.94 0.48
CA LEU A 408 -42.57 13.05 -0.43
C LEU A 408 -43.16 12.46 -1.72
N THR A 409 -44.49 12.53 -1.85
CA THR A 409 -45.16 12.30 -3.13
C THR A 409 -44.86 13.46 -4.06
N ALA A 410 -44.46 13.16 -5.29
CA ALA A 410 -44.28 14.14 -6.35
C ALA A 410 -45.62 14.86 -6.63
N GLY A 411 -45.65 16.16 -6.36
CA GLY A 411 -46.79 17.02 -6.65
C GLY A 411 -47.00 18.00 -5.51
N ASP A 412 -46.30 19.14 -5.58
CA ASP A 412 -46.77 20.46 -5.15
C ASP A 412 -45.61 21.46 -5.37
N VAL A 413 -45.40 21.78 -6.65
CA VAL A 413 -44.72 23.02 -7.04
C VAL A 413 -45.75 23.81 -7.84
N GLU A 414 -46.57 24.61 -7.16
CA GLU A 414 -47.31 25.67 -7.82
C GLU A 414 -46.32 26.78 -8.18
N VAL A 415 -46.07 26.94 -9.48
CA VAL A 415 -45.31 28.05 -10.03
C VAL A 415 -46.26 29.25 -10.13
N ALA A 416 -46.09 30.24 -9.26
CA ALA A 416 -46.74 31.54 -9.40
C ALA A 416 -46.11 32.32 -10.56
N HIS A 417 -46.84 32.47 -11.66
CA HIS A 417 -46.53 33.40 -12.73
C HIS A 417 -47.13 34.78 -12.40
N GLU A 418 -46.30 35.79 -12.16
CA GLU A 418 -46.72 37.20 -12.24
C GLU A 418 -46.75 37.66 -13.71
N PRO A 419 -47.78 38.38 -14.17
CA PRO A 419 -47.80 38.96 -15.51
C PRO A 419 -47.06 40.30 -15.55
N ALA A 420 -46.22 40.48 -16.57
CA ALA A 420 -45.60 41.75 -16.90
C ALA A 420 -46.66 42.77 -17.34
N GLY A 421 -46.71 43.91 -16.64
CA GLY A 421 -47.55 45.05 -17.02
C GLY A 421 -46.97 45.81 -18.20
N GLU A 422 -47.75 45.93 -19.26
CA GLU A 422 -47.57 46.89 -20.35
C GLU A 422 -47.80 48.32 -19.82
N GLY A 423 -46.85 49.20 -20.07
CA GLY A 423 -46.99 50.64 -19.88
C GLY A 423 -46.63 51.36 -21.18
N GLU A 424 -47.65 51.68 -21.98
CA GLU A 424 -47.55 52.56 -23.14
C GLU A 424 -47.53 54.04 -22.75
N GLY A 425 -46.72 54.81 -23.48
CA GLY A 425 -46.93 56.22 -23.84
C GLY A 425 -46.62 57.29 -22.79
N THR A 426 -46.21 58.51 -23.11
CA THR A 426 -45.88 59.23 -24.36
C THR A 426 -45.37 60.62 -23.94
N ALA A 427 -44.62 61.26 -24.85
CA ALA A 427 -44.24 62.68 -24.93
C ALA A 427 -42.87 63.09 -24.37
#